data_AF-A0A3D3L0E3-F1
#
_entry.id   AF-A0A3D3L0E3-F1
#
_cell.length_a   1.000
_cell.length_b   1.000
_cell.length_c   1.000
_cell.angle_alpha   90.00
_cell.angle_beta   90.00
_cell.angle_gamma   90.00
#
_symmetry.space_group_name_H-M   'P 1'
#
loop_
_entity.id
_entity.type
_entity.pdbx_description
1 polymer ?
#
loop_
_entity_poly.entity_id
_entity_poly.type
_entity_poly.pdbx_seq_one_letter_code
_entity_poly.pdbx_strand_id
1 'polypeptide(L)'
;MQTLARTSENNCRVIDLIGWTEKYFLSKGLENGRNTGEILLQHLLDCKRVDLYFGSEKQLTQDTIKTFHSWIQRLIKNEPLQYITGTIEFYGLELMITPAVFIPRPETERVVDIALQILKTVISPKILDVGTGSGCIAIALANELPEASVTGIDIDLNMLKLAQKNSDLHKINNIIFKQMDIQKEIPKESYNLIVSNPPYIPLNKISDLEKNIKDFEPHIALTDGADGLTFYHRLASVASKILHSNGYLIMEVGQGNHPKKALKLFKNNAFVSNKLIQDYNGDDRVLRVQSV
;
A
#
# COMPACT_ATOMS: atom_id res chain seq x y z
N MET A 1 -19.85 -29.45 -2.63
CA MET A 1 -21.24 -28.94 -2.55
C MET A 1 -22.17 -29.90 -1.80
N GLN A 2 -21.69 -30.65 -0.80
CA GLN A 2 -22.55 -31.54 0.02
C GLN A 2 -22.05 -31.58 1.46
N THR A 3 -22.18 -30.46 2.17
CA THR A 3 -22.24 -30.47 3.64
C THR A 3 -23.04 -29.26 4.11
N LEU A 4 -24.15 -28.98 3.43
CA LEU A 4 -25.24 -28.21 4.01
C LEU A 4 -25.98 -29.14 4.97
N ALA A 5 -25.42 -29.30 6.17
CA ALA A 5 -26.25 -29.59 7.31
C ALA A 5 -27.12 -28.34 7.52
N ARG A 6 -28.38 -28.49 7.12
CA ARG A 6 -29.55 -27.63 7.32
C ARG A 6 -29.54 -26.82 8.63
N THR A 7 -28.72 -25.79 8.74
CA THR A 7 -29.16 -24.58 9.43
C THR A 7 -30.17 -23.96 8.49
N SER A 8 -31.44 -23.97 8.91
CA SER A 8 -32.54 -23.30 8.23
C SER A 8 -32.05 -21.98 7.66
N GLU A 9 -32.17 -21.78 6.34
CA GLU A 9 -31.68 -20.57 5.67
C GLU A 9 -32.14 -19.30 6.41
N ASN A 10 -33.29 -19.32 7.09
CA ASN A 10 -33.84 -18.20 7.85
C ASN A 10 -33.19 -17.85 9.21
N ASN A 11 -32.14 -18.53 9.70
CA ASN A 11 -31.67 -18.33 11.10
C ASN A 11 -30.14 -18.41 11.31
N CYS A 12 -29.33 -17.90 10.39
CA CYS A 12 -27.87 -17.89 10.54
C CYS A 12 -27.39 -16.70 11.39
N ARG A 13 -26.53 -16.96 12.38
CA ARG A 13 -25.94 -15.96 13.26
C ARG A 13 -24.46 -15.75 12.94
N VAL A 14 -23.89 -14.68 13.51
CA VAL A 14 -22.45 -14.35 13.38
C VAL A 14 -21.56 -15.53 13.78
N ILE A 15 -21.83 -16.16 14.92
CA ILE A 15 -21.03 -17.29 15.42
C ILE A 15 -21.10 -18.51 14.49
N ASP A 16 -22.22 -18.70 13.80
CA ASP A 16 -22.41 -19.83 12.88
C ASP A 16 -21.52 -19.65 11.64
N LEU A 17 -21.40 -18.43 11.10
CA LEU A 17 -20.50 -18.13 9.98
C LEU A 17 -19.02 -18.23 10.36
N ILE A 18 -18.64 -17.77 11.55
CA ILE A 18 -17.27 -17.90 12.06
C ILE A 18 -16.90 -19.39 12.18
N GLY A 19 -17.75 -20.19 12.83
CA GLY A 19 -17.54 -21.62 13.00
C GLY A 19 -17.58 -22.40 11.68
N TRP A 20 -18.42 -21.99 10.74
CA TRP A 20 -18.43 -22.54 9.38
C TRP A 20 -17.11 -22.25 8.66
N THR A 21 -16.59 -21.01 8.76
CA THR A 21 -15.36 -20.59 8.07
C THR A 21 -14.16 -21.35 8.58
N GLU A 22 -14.04 -21.50 9.90
CA GLU A 22 -12.99 -22.30 10.54
C GLU A 22 -12.98 -23.75 10.01
N LYS A 23 -14.14 -24.42 10.02
CA LYS A 23 -14.26 -25.79 9.47
C LYS A 23 -13.97 -25.86 7.98
N TYR A 24 -14.43 -24.87 7.21
CA TYR A 24 -14.23 -24.83 5.76
C TYR A 24 -12.76 -24.67 5.40
N PHE A 25 -12.03 -23.76 6.08
CA PHE A 25 -10.60 -23.56 5.87
C PHE A 25 -9.81 -24.83 6.23
N LEU A 26 -10.09 -25.45 7.36
CA LEU A 26 -9.47 -26.72 7.75
C LEU A 26 -9.70 -27.83 6.70
N SER A 27 -10.91 -27.92 6.13
CA SER A 27 -11.22 -28.87 5.05
C SER A 27 -10.44 -28.62 3.75
N LYS A 28 -9.84 -27.44 3.59
CA LYS A 28 -9.01 -27.03 2.46
C LYS A 28 -7.51 -27.05 2.80
N GLY A 29 -7.12 -27.47 4.00
CA GLY A 29 -5.74 -27.41 4.46
C GLY A 29 -5.24 -25.99 4.71
N LEU A 30 -6.16 -25.04 4.97
CA LEU A 30 -5.86 -23.66 5.31
C LEU A 30 -5.98 -23.44 6.82
N GLU A 31 -5.11 -22.60 7.38
CA GLU A 31 -5.12 -22.20 8.77
C GLU A 31 -5.87 -20.86 8.97
N ASN A 32 -6.02 -20.41 10.22
CA ASN A 32 -6.55 -19.08 10.58
C ASN A 32 -8.00 -18.75 10.15
N GLY A 33 -8.79 -19.74 9.71
CA GLY A 33 -10.16 -19.51 9.21
C GLY A 33 -11.08 -18.75 10.17
N ARG A 34 -10.95 -18.96 11.48
CA ARG A 34 -11.70 -18.20 12.49
C ARG A 34 -11.40 -16.71 12.43
N ASN A 35 -10.12 -16.34 12.49
CA ASN A 35 -9.66 -14.95 12.47
C ASN A 35 -10.03 -14.28 11.13
N THR A 36 -9.88 -15.01 10.01
CA THR A 36 -10.31 -14.54 8.69
C THR A 36 -11.81 -14.26 8.63
N GLY A 37 -12.64 -15.17 9.14
CA GLY A 37 -14.09 -14.98 9.21
C GLY A 37 -14.48 -13.76 10.04
N GLU A 38 -13.82 -13.56 11.18
CA GLU A 38 -14.03 -12.38 12.04
C GLU A 38 -13.64 -11.08 11.34
N ILE A 39 -12.52 -11.03 10.61
CA ILE A 39 -12.11 -9.82 9.87
C ILE A 39 -13.12 -9.49 8.76
N LEU A 40 -13.54 -10.48 7.99
CA LEU A 40 -14.53 -10.27 6.93
C LEU A 40 -15.88 -9.82 7.50
N LEU A 41 -16.32 -10.36 8.64
CA LEU A 41 -17.57 -9.95 9.27
C LEU A 41 -17.50 -8.54 9.85
N GLN A 42 -16.37 -8.14 10.43
CA GLN A 42 -16.16 -6.75 10.86
C GLN A 42 -16.37 -5.77 9.71
N HIS A 43 -15.79 -6.05 8.54
CA HIS A 43 -15.94 -5.20 7.35
C HIS A 43 -17.35 -5.25 6.77
N LEU A 44 -17.95 -6.45 6.68
CA LEU A 44 -19.28 -6.61 6.09
C LEU A 44 -20.39 -5.98 6.94
N LEU A 45 -20.20 -5.93 8.27
CA LEU A 45 -21.17 -5.41 9.22
C LEU A 45 -20.84 -4.02 9.74
N ASP A 46 -19.71 -3.45 9.33
CA ASP A 46 -19.18 -2.16 9.82
C ASP A 46 -19.16 -2.10 11.36
N CYS A 47 -18.42 -3.02 11.98
CA CYS A 47 -18.38 -3.15 13.44
C CYS A 47 -17.01 -3.60 13.95
N LYS A 48 -16.75 -3.40 15.24
CA LYS A 48 -15.50 -3.84 15.88
C LYS A 48 -15.58 -5.33 16.23
N ARG A 49 -14.43 -5.97 16.37
CA ARG A 49 -14.33 -7.38 16.78
C ARG A 49 -15.16 -7.72 18.02
N VAL A 50 -15.16 -6.84 19.02
CA VAL A 50 -15.91 -7.02 20.27
C VAL A 50 -17.43 -7.09 20.04
N ASP A 51 -17.94 -6.34 19.05
CA ASP A 51 -19.36 -6.28 18.72
C ASP A 51 -19.85 -7.61 18.11
N LEU A 52 -18.98 -8.34 17.41
CA LEU A 52 -19.29 -9.67 16.89
C LEU A 52 -19.64 -10.67 17.99
N TYR A 53 -19.03 -10.52 19.18
CA TYR A 53 -19.24 -11.40 20.32
C TYR A 53 -20.43 -10.98 21.18
N PHE A 54 -20.64 -9.68 21.39
CA PHE A 54 -21.83 -9.18 22.11
C PHE A 54 -23.11 -9.34 21.28
N GLY A 55 -23.01 -9.22 19.96
CA GLY A 55 -24.10 -9.41 19.01
C GLY A 55 -24.16 -10.81 18.39
N SER A 56 -23.50 -11.82 18.98
CA SER A 56 -23.31 -13.12 18.34
C SER A 56 -24.62 -13.88 18.06
N GLU A 57 -25.70 -13.53 18.77
CA GLU A 57 -27.05 -14.07 18.60
C GLU A 57 -27.90 -13.32 17.56
N LYS A 58 -27.40 -12.18 17.04
CA LYS A 58 -28.11 -11.40 16.03
C LYS A 58 -28.19 -12.19 14.71
N GLN A 59 -29.39 -12.28 14.18
CA GLN A 59 -29.65 -12.93 12.90
C GLN A 59 -29.13 -12.07 11.75
N LEU A 60 -28.46 -12.72 10.81
CA LEU A 60 -27.94 -12.09 9.61
C LEU A 60 -28.96 -12.15 8.48
N THR A 61 -28.95 -11.13 7.63
CA THR A 61 -29.79 -11.13 6.43
C THR A 61 -29.26 -12.13 5.40
N GLN A 62 -30.13 -12.60 4.50
CA GLN A 62 -29.72 -13.46 3.39
C GLN A 62 -28.63 -12.84 2.52
N ASP A 63 -28.71 -11.53 2.28
CA ASP A 63 -27.76 -10.83 1.43
C ASP A 63 -26.39 -10.72 2.11
N THR A 64 -26.36 -10.51 3.43
CA THR A 64 -25.15 -10.59 4.24
C THR A 64 -24.52 -11.98 4.13
N ILE A 65 -25.29 -13.05 4.33
CA ILE A 65 -24.81 -14.43 4.27
C ILE A 65 -24.25 -14.76 2.88
N LYS A 66 -24.97 -14.37 1.81
CA LYS A 66 -24.52 -14.57 0.42
C LYS A 66 -23.23 -13.82 0.12
N THR A 67 -23.14 -12.56 0.56
CA THR A 67 -21.95 -11.72 0.36
C THR A 67 -20.76 -12.33 1.10
N PHE A 68 -20.93 -12.73 2.35
CA PHE A 68 -19.89 -13.38 3.14
C PHE A 68 -19.38 -14.67 2.48
N HIS A 69 -20.28 -15.55 2.04
CA HIS A 69 -19.88 -16.75 1.32
C HIS A 69 -19.11 -16.42 0.03
N SER A 70 -19.55 -15.41 -0.73
CA SER A 70 -18.85 -14.93 -1.93
C SER A 70 -17.44 -14.44 -1.62
N TRP A 71 -17.27 -13.66 -0.54
CA TRP A 71 -15.97 -13.18 -0.06
C TRP A 71 -15.03 -14.34 0.32
N ILE A 72 -15.55 -15.37 0.97
CA ILE A 72 -14.78 -16.56 1.30
C ILE A 72 -14.36 -17.32 0.03
N GLN A 73 -15.24 -17.43 -0.98
CA GLN A 73 -14.87 -18.04 -2.26
C GLN A 73 -13.80 -17.25 -3.02
N ARG A 74 -13.75 -15.92 -2.87
CA ARG A 74 -12.71 -15.06 -3.42
C ARG A 74 -11.37 -15.30 -2.71
N LEU A 75 -11.37 -15.32 -1.37
CA LEU A 75 -10.16 -15.58 -0.57
C LEU A 75 -9.50 -16.93 -0.89
N ILE A 76 -10.26 -18.02 -1.00
CA ILE A 76 -9.69 -19.34 -1.31
C ILE A 76 -9.12 -19.43 -2.73
N LYS A 77 -9.44 -18.47 -3.61
CA LYS A 77 -8.82 -18.30 -4.92
C LYS A 77 -7.55 -17.44 -4.87
N ASN A 78 -7.09 -17.09 -3.67
CA ASN A 78 -5.95 -16.23 -3.37
C ASN A 78 -6.18 -14.75 -3.70
N GLU A 79 -7.44 -14.31 -3.83
CA GLU A 79 -7.69 -12.87 -3.93
C GLU A 79 -7.32 -12.19 -2.61
N PRO A 80 -6.50 -11.12 -2.61
CA PRO A 80 -6.13 -10.40 -1.39
C PRO A 80 -7.33 -9.95 -0.57
N LEU A 81 -7.25 -10.12 0.76
CA LEU A 81 -8.29 -9.70 1.70
C LEU A 81 -8.68 -8.24 1.52
N GLN A 82 -7.70 -7.37 1.30
CA GLN A 82 -7.89 -5.94 1.17
C GLN A 82 -8.65 -5.55 -0.11
N TYR A 83 -8.53 -6.32 -1.20
CA TYR A 83 -9.36 -6.12 -2.40
C TYR A 83 -10.78 -6.66 -2.24
N ILE A 84 -10.98 -7.60 -1.32
CA ILE A 84 -12.30 -8.11 -0.97
C ILE A 84 -13.05 -7.12 -0.10
N THR A 85 -12.37 -6.56 0.92
CA THR A 85 -12.93 -5.56 1.83
C THR A 85 -12.95 -4.15 1.25
N GLY A 86 -12.07 -3.87 0.28
CA GLY A 86 -11.94 -2.56 -0.37
C GLY A 86 -11.15 -1.53 0.45
N THR A 87 -10.51 -1.95 1.55
CA THR A 87 -9.80 -1.08 2.49
C THR A 87 -8.51 -1.69 3.00
N ILE A 88 -7.60 -0.84 3.49
CA ILE A 88 -6.38 -1.21 4.20
C ILE A 88 -6.06 -0.17 5.27
N GLU A 89 -5.51 -0.59 6.41
CA GLU A 89 -4.89 0.33 7.36
C GLU A 89 -3.43 0.59 6.96
N PHE A 90 -3.04 1.85 6.89
CA PHE A 90 -1.66 2.29 6.64
C PHE A 90 -1.33 3.48 7.53
N TYR A 91 -0.30 3.36 8.36
CA TYR A 91 0.12 4.41 9.29
C TYR A 91 -1.01 4.94 10.20
N GLY A 92 -1.90 4.04 10.64
CA GLY A 92 -3.07 4.38 11.47
C GLY A 92 -4.25 4.99 10.70
N LEU A 93 -4.17 5.07 9.37
CA LEU A 93 -5.24 5.60 8.51
C LEU A 93 -5.89 4.45 7.74
N GLU A 94 -7.22 4.35 7.78
CA GLU A 94 -7.97 3.43 6.93
C GLU A 94 -8.14 4.03 5.52
N LEU A 95 -7.52 3.42 4.51
CA LEU A 95 -7.53 3.88 3.13
C LEU A 95 -8.38 2.95 2.27
N MET A 96 -9.20 3.52 1.40
CA MET A 96 -9.85 2.77 0.33
C MET A 96 -8.81 2.30 -0.69
N ILE A 97 -8.97 1.07 -1.15
CA ILE A 97 -8.16 0.48 -2.22
C ILE A 97 -9.03 -0.23 -3.26
N THR A 98 -8.45 -0.49 -4.42
CA THR A 98 -9.09 -1.23 -5.52
C THR A 98 -8.06 -2.17 -6.16
N PRO A 99 -8.48 -3.17 -6.95
CA PRO A 99 -7.53 -4.02 -7.70
C PRO A 99 -6.63 -3.25 -8.69
N ALA A 100 -6.90 -1.97 -8.95
CA ALA A 100 -6.08 -1.13 -9.80
C ALA A 100 -4.90 -0.45 -9.05
N VAL A 101 -4.78 -0.63 -7.73
CA VAL A 101 -3.69 -0.05 -6.93
C VAL A 101 -2.89 -1.12 -6.20
N PHE A 102 -1.57 -0.92 -6.12
CA PHE A 102 -0.69 -1.71 -5.25
C PHE A 102 -1.19 -1.67 -3.81
N ILE A 103 -1.17 -2.81 -3.13
CA ILE A 103 -1.56 -2.89 -1.72
C ILE A 103 -0.39 -2.38 -0.86
N PRO A 104 -0.52 -1.26 -0.12
CA PRO A 104 0.52 -0.77 0.75
C PRO A 104 1.06 -1.85 1.69
N ARG A 105 2.38 -1.91 1.85
CA ARG A 105 3.05 -2.93 2.66
C ARG A 105 3.59 -2.33 3.96
N PRO A 106 3.75 -3.12 5.03
CA PRO A 106 4.38 -2.62 6.27
C PRO A 106 5.78 -2.03 6.03
N GLU A 107 6.54 -2.57 5.08
CA GLU A 107 7.85 -2.04 4.70
C GLU A 107 7.74 -0.62 4.13
N THR A 108 6.63 -0.28 3.48
CA THR A 108 6.37 1.06 2.95
C THR A 108 6.18 2.09 4.07
N GLU A 109 5.68 1.70 5.26
CA GLU A 109 5.64 2.60 6.42
C GLU A 109 7.03 3.04 6.86
N ARG A 110 8.06 2.22 6.59
CA ARG A 110 9.45 2.58 6.90
C ARG A 110 9.92 3.80 6.10
N VAL A 111 9.42 3.99 4.88
CA VAL A 111 9.68 5.20 4.07
C VAL A 111 9.14 6.44 4.80
N VAL A 112 7.94 6.35 5.37
CA VAL A 112 7.31 7.42 6.16
C VAL A 112 8.12 7.72 7.42
N ASP A 113 8.52 6.70 8.19
CA ASP A 113 9.34 6.90 9.39
C ASP A 113 10.62 7.69 9.11
N ILE A 114 11.35 7.30 8.05
CA ILE A 114 12.63 7.94 7.69
C ILE A 114 12.39 9.36 7.21
N ALA A 115 11.32 9.60 6.44
CA ALA A 115 10.92 10.93 6.00
C ALA A 115 10.64 11.86 7.18
N LEU A 116 9.85 11.43 8.16
CA LEU A 116 9.53 12.21 9.36
C LEU A 116 10.78 12.55 10.18
N GLN A 117 11.71 11.59 10.33
CA GLN A 117 12.98 11.84 11.02
C GLN A 117 13.81 12.94 10.36
N ILE A 118 13.87 12.94 9.04
CA ILE A 118 14.64 13.92 8.25
C ILE A 118 14.01 15.30 8.28
N LEU A 119 12.67 15.35 8.19
CA LEU A 119 11.94 16.61 8.09
C LEU A 119 11.69 17.27 9.45
N LYS A 120 12.03 16.63 10.56
CA LYS A 120 11.79 17.12 11.92
C LYS A 120 12.29 18.55 12.18
N THR A 121 13.36 18.98 11.51
CA THR A 121 13.95 20.32 11.66
C THR A 121 13.65 21.26 10.49
N VAL A 122 12.87 20.81 9.49
CA VAL A 122 12.53 21.61 8.31
C VAL A 122 11.20 22.31 8.56
N ILE A 123 11.19 23.64 8.49
CA ILE A 123 9.98 24.44 8.66
C ILE A 123 9.17 24.38 7.35
N SER A 124 7.89 24.04 7.45
CA SER A 124 6.93 23.95 6.34
C SER A 124 7.48 23.24 5.09
N PRO A 125 7.88 21.94 5.20
CA PRO A 125 8.58 21.25 4.14
C PRO A 125 7.71 21.05 2.90
N LYS A 126 8.31 21.21 1.71
CA LYS A 126 7.72 20.78 0.45
C LYS A 126 8.08 19.34 0.14
N ILE A 127 7.08 18.50 -0.06
CA ILE A 127 7.22 17.06 -0.25
C ILE A 127 6.59 16.65 -1.59
N LEU A 128 7.30 15.83 -2.37
CA LEU A 128 6.79 15.20 -3.58
C LEU A 128 6.71 13.68 -3.38
N ASP A 129 5.53 13.10 -3.56
CA ASP A 129 5.32 11.65 -3.63
C ASP A 129 5.12 11.21 -5.10
N VAL A 130 6.04 10.40 -5.60
CA VAL A 130 6.07 9.95 -7.01
C VAL A 130 5.50 8.54 -7.13
N GLY A 131 4.44 8.39 -7.93
CA GLY A 131 3.70 7.13 -8.05
C GLY A 131 2.79 6.92 -6.84
N THR A 132 2.02 7.95 -6.49
CA THR A 132 1.30 8.02 -5.22
C THR A 132 0.23 6.94 -5.07
N GLY A 133 -0.29 6.38 -6.16
CA GLY A 133 -1.25 5.28 -6.12
C GLY A 133 -2.49 5.63 -5.29
N SER A 134 -2.67 4.93 -4.17
CA SER A 134 -3.79 5.15 -3.22
C SER A 134 -3.61 6.41 -2.37
N GLY A 135 -2.48 7.09 -2.50
CA GLY A 135 -2.08 8.23 -1.69
C GLY A 135 -1.43 7.84 -0.36
N CYS A 136 -1.17 6.55 -0.10
CA CYS A 136 -0.79 6.07 1.24
C CYS A 136 0.40 6.84 1.87
N ILE A 137 1.52 6.99 1.15
CA ILE A 137 2.69 7.72 1.64
C ILE A 137 2.39 9.21 1.76
N ALA A 138 1.83 9.82 0.71
CA ALA A 138 1.55 11.26 0.69
C ALA A 138 0.57 11.69 1.79
N ILE A 139 -0.51 10.93 2.01
CA ILE A 139 -1.54 11.20 3.02
C ILE A 139 -0.96 10.99 4.42
N ALA A 140 -0.18 9.92 4.65
CA ALA A 140 0.48 9.71 5.94
C ALA A 140 1.42 10.87 6.29
N LEU A 141 2.25 11.31 5.34
CA LEU A 141 3.15 12.46 5.56
C LEU A 141 2.39 13.77 5.77
N ALA A 142 1.31 13.99 5.03
CA ALA A 142 0.48 15.18 5.19
C ALA A 142 -0.25 15.21 6.55
N ASN A 143 -0.71 14.05 7.03
CA ASN A 143 -1.33 13.89 8.35
C ASN A 143 -0.34 14.18 9.50
N GLU A 144 0.87 13.61 9.42
CA GLU A 144 1.89 13.76 10.46
C GLU A 144 2.60 15.12 10.43
N LEU A 145 2.59 15.82 9.29
CA LEU A 145 3.20 17.13 9.11
C LEU A 145 2.16 18.17 8.61
N PRO A 146 1.30 18.72 9.49
CA PRO A 146 0.25 19.67 9.09
C PRO A 146 0.77 20.93 8.37
N GLU A 147 2.00 21.34 8.68
CA GLU A 147 2.66 22.51 8.07
C GLU A 147 3.34 22.19 6.72
N ALA A 148 3.42 20.92 6.33
CA ALA A 148 4.01 20.52 5.05
C ALA A 148 3.10 20.87 3.88
N SER A 149 3.70 21.07 2.71
CA SER A 149 2.99 21.14 1.44
C SER A 149 3.32 19.88 0.64
N VAL A 150 2.35 18.97 0.52
CA VAL A 150 2.55 17.67 -0.13
C VAL A 150 1.96 17.69 -1.54
N THR A 151 2.71 17.19 -2.52
CA THR A 151 2.21 16.93 -3.86
C THR A 151 2.34 15.44 -4.16
N GLY A 152 1.22 14.76 -4.40
CA GLY A 152 1.22 13.38 -4.92
C GLY A 152 1.06 13.40 -6.44
N ILE A 153 1.92 12.67 -7.16
CA ILE A 153 1.81 12.51 -8.60
C ILE A 153 1.66 11.05 -9.01
N ASP A 154 0.88 10.83 -10.07
CA ASP A 154 0.69 9.53 -10.69
C ASP A 154 0.39 9.72 -12.18
N ILE A 155 0.69 8.71 -12.99
CA ILE A 155 0.34 8.70 -14.41
C ILE A 155 -1.15 8.41 -14.62
N ASP A 156 -1.77 7.65 -13.71
CA ASP A 156 -3.17 7.25 -13.80
C ASP A 156 -4.10 8.20 -13.04
N LEU A 157 -5.00 8.86 -13.77
CA LEU A 157 -6.04 9.72 -13.20
C LEU A 157 -6.98 9.00 -12.24
N ASN A 158 -7.20 7.70 -12.42
CA ASN A 158 -8.05 6.93 -11.52
C ASN A 158 -7.37 6.72 -10.16
N MET A 159 -6.05 6.56 -10.14
CA MET A 159 -5.27 6.51 -8.90
C MET A 159 -5.35 7.84 -8.16
N LEU A 160 -5.21 8.96 -8.87
CA LEU A 160 -5.32 10.29 -8.26
C LEU A 160 -6.73 10.57 -7.70
N LYS A 161 -7.79 10.09 -8.37
CA LYS A 161 -9.15 10.17 -7.82
C LYS A 161 -9.31 9.33 -6.56
N LEU A 162 -8.71 8.15 -6.50
CA LEU A 162 -8.73 7.29 -5.31
C LEU A 162 -7.95 7.96 -4.17
N ALA A 163 -6.75 8.47 -4.44
CA ALA A 163 -5.93 9.20 -3.48
C ALA A 163 -6.64 10.46 -2.95
N GLN A 164 -7.32 11.22 -3.81
CA GLN A 164 -8.14 12.35 -3.38
C GLN A 164 -9.26 11.91 -2.43
N LYS A 165 -10.00 10.85 -2.76
CA LYS A 165 -11.05 10.31 -1.88
C LYS A 165 -10.51 9.88 -0.51
N ASN A 166 -9.33 9.27 -0.48
CA ASN A 166 -8.66 8.89 0.77
C ASN A 166 -8.23 10.13 1.58
N SER A 167 -7.72 11.16 0.92
CA SER A 167 -7.40 12.45 1.56
C SER A 167 -8.64 13.10 2.16
N ASP A 168 -9.75 13.11 1.42
CA ASP A 168 -11.03 13.68 1.85
C ASP A 168 -11.61 12.92 3.05
N LEU A 169 -11.51 11.59 3.04
CA LEU A 169 -11.95 10.71 4.14
C LEU A 169 -11.30 11.10 5.47
N HIS A 170 -10.01 11.45 5.43
CA HIS A 170 -9.21 11.85 6.59
C HIS A 170 -9.10 13.36 6.78
N LYS A 171 -9.83 14.16 5.98
CA LYS A 171 -9.86 15.63 6.04
C LYS A 171 -8.48 16.28 5.91
N ILE A 172 -7.60 15.67 5.12
CA ILE A 172 -6.25 16.17 4.87
C ILE A 172 -6.32 17.23 3.76
N ASN A 173 -5.89 18.46 4.08
CA ASN A 173 -6.05 19.64 3.22
C ASN A 173 -4.71 20.24 2.72
N ASN A 174 -3.59 19.75 3.25
CA ASN A 174 -2.23 20.21 2.94
C ASN A 174 -1.55 19.35 1.85
N ILE A 175 -2.36 18.70 1.01
CA ILE A 175 -1.94 17.83 -0.08
C ILE A 175 -2.68 18.19 -1.37
N ILE A 176 -1.99 18.09 -2.51
CA ILE A 176 -2.58 18.19 -3.84
C ILE A 176 -2.15 17.00 -4.71
N PHE A 177 -3.06 16.54 -5.57
CA PHE A 177 -2.80 15.44 -6.49
C PHE A 177 -2.75 15.95 -7.94
N LYS A 178 -1.71 15.57 -8.69
CA LYS A 178 -1.49 16.03 -10.07
C LYS A 178 -1.11 14.86 -10.99
N GLN A 179 -1.73 14.81 -12.16
CA GLN A 179 -1.33 13.85 -13.19
C GLN A 179 0.00 14.26 -13.79
N MET A 180 0.96 13.33 -13.80
CA MET A 180 2.27 13.54 -14.40
C MET A 180 2.94 12.20 -14.70
N ASP A 181 3.53 12.09 -15.89
CA ASP A 181 4.42 10.97 -16.21
C ASP A 181 5.87 11.36 -15.83
N ILE A 182 6.32 10.94 -14.65
CA ILE A 182 7.66 11.27 -14.15
C ILE A 182 8.79 10.75 -15.06
N GLN A 183 8.52 9.75 -15.92
CA GLN A 183 9.52 9.25 -16.86
C GLN A 183 9.77 10.23 -18.00
N LYS A 184 8.78 11.06 -18.36
CA LYS A 184 8.85 12.02 -19.45
C LYS A 184 9.01 13.45 -18.97
N GLU A 185 8.40 13.78 -17.84
CA GLU A 185 8.25 15.14 -17.34
C GLU A 185 9.16 15.42 -16.12
N ILE A 186 9.39 16.70 -15.84
CA ILE A 186 10.14 17.17 -14.67
C ILE A 186 9.24 18.16 -13.93
N PRO A 187 8.97 17.95 -12.63
CA PRO A 187 8.29 18.94 -11.80
C PRO A 187 8.97 20.31 -11.87
N LYS A 188 8.17 21.38 -11.90
CA LYS A 188 8.70 22.76 -12.02
C LYS A 188 9.14 23.36 -10.68
N GLU A 189 8.69 22.78 -9.57
CA GLU A 189 9.02 23.22 -8.22
C GLU A 189 10.19 22.42 -7.66
N SER A 190 10.85 22.99 -6.65
CA SER A 190 11.84 22.29 -5.86
C SER A 190 11.26 21.82 -4.52
N TYR A 191 11.82 20.72 -4.00
CA TYR A 191 11.29 20.01 -2.85
C TYR A 191 12.37 19.75 -1.79
N ASN A 192 11.98 19.77 -0.52
CA ASN A 192 12.83 19.33 0.58
C ASN A 192 12.97 17.82 0.61
N LEU A 193 11.90 17.12 0.20
CA LEU A 193 11.83 15.67 0.17
C LEU A 193 11.11 15.18 -1.08
N ILE A 194 11.68 14.18 -1.74
CA ILE A 194 11.00 13.34 -2.73
C ILE A 194 10.90 11.93 -2.14
N VAL A 195 9.73 11.34 -2.19
CA VAL A 195 9.47 9.94 -1.81
C VAL A 195 8.90 9.17 -2.98
N SER A 196 9.16 7.86 -3.04
CA SER A 196 8.54 6.99 -4.03
C SER A 196 8.60 5.53 -3.58
N ASN A 197 7.53 4.78 -3.83
CA ASN A 197 7.58 3.32 -3.92
C ASN A 197 7.43 2.93 -5.40
N PRO A 198 8.51 2.99 -6.21
CA PRO A 198 8.40 2.74 -7.64
C PRO A 198 8.27 1.24 -7.94
N PRO A 199 7.75 0.84 -9.11
CA PRO A 199 7.74 -0.55 -9.52
C PRO A 199 9.19 -1.05 -9.71
N TYR A 200 9.60 -2.01 -8.89
CA TYR A 200 10.99 -2.47 -8.79
C TYR A 200 11.19 -3.95 -9.09
N ILE A 201 10.11 -4.69 -9.37
CA ILE A 201 10.21 -6.13 -9.64
C ILE A 201 10.67 -6.32 -11.09
N PRO A 202 11.82 -6.99 -11.32
CA PRO A 202 12.27 -7.29 -12.68
C PRO A 202 11.25 -8.15 -13.42
N LEU A 203 11.09 -7.92 -14.73
CA LEU A 203 10.10 -8.65 -15.54
C LEU A 203 10.27 -10.17 -15.45
N ASN A 204 11.52 -10.65 -15.43
CA ASN A 204 11.84 -12.08 -15.33
C ASN A 204 11.58 -12.69 -13.94
N LYS A 205 11.13 -11.90 -12.96
CA LYS A 205 10.77 -12.36 -11.61
C LYS A 205 9.26 -12.35 -11.35
N ILE A 206 8.47 -11.80 -12.27
CA ILE A 206 7.01 -11.72 -12.10
C ILE A 206 6.35 -13.11 -12.02
N SER A 207 6.85 -14.10 -12.78
CA SER A 207 6.33 -15.48 -12.73
C SER A 207 6.53 -16.17 -11.38
N ASP A 208 7.58 -15.77 -10.66
CA ASP A 208 8.02 -16.37 -9.39
C ASP A 208 7.24 -15.80 -8.19
N LEU A 209 6.46 -14.74 -8.39
CA LEU A 209 5.67 -14.12 -7.32
C LEU A 209 4.54 -15.04 -6.82
N GLU A 210 4.18 -14.83 -5.57
CA GLU A 210 3.00 -15.44 -4.96
C GLU A 210 1.75 -15.14 -5.79
N LYS A 211 0.79 -16.09 -5.81
CA LYS A 211 -0.40 -16.00 -6.67
C LYS A 211 -1.26 -14.78 -6.38
N ASN A 212 -1.45 -14.45 -5.11
CA ASN A 212 -2.17 -13.25 -4.66
C ASN A 212 -1.56 -11.95 -5.21
N ILE A 213 -0.24 -11.88 -5.40
CA ILE A 213 0.43 -10.72 -5.99
C ILE A 213 0.32 -10.79 -7.51
N LYS A 214 0.80 -11.89 -8.10
CA LYS A 214 0.90 -12.07 -9.55
C LYS A 214 -0.45 -11.96 -10.26
N ASP A 215 -1.49 -12.55 -9.69
CA ASP A 215 -2.77 -12.73 -10.36
C ASP A 215 -3.75 -11.57 -10.08
N PHE A 216 -3.52 -10.75 -9.04
CA PHE A 216 -4.47 -9.72 -8.60
C PHE A 216 -3.91 -8.32 -8.51
N GLU A 217 -2.61 -8.12 -8.24
CA GLU A 217 -2.04 -6.78 -8.17
C GLU A 217 -1.71 -6.23 -9.57
N PRO A 218 -1.85 -4.91 -9.79
CA PRO A 218 -1.67 -4.32 -11.11
C PRO A 218 -0.21 -4.39 -11.55
N HIS A 219 0.05 -5.05 -12.68
CA HIS A 219 1.42 -5.21 -13.22
C HIS A 219 2.22 -3.90 -13.32
N ILE A 220 1.55 -2.79 -13.69
CA ILE A 220 2.19 -1.46 -13.82
C ILE A 220 2.76 -0.94 -12.49
N ALA A 221 2.22 -1.37 -11.35
CA ALA A 221 2.73 -1.00 -10.03
C ALA A 221 3.80 -1.98 -9.50
N LEU A 222 3.92 -3.16 -10.12
CA LEU A 222 4.90 -4.18 -9.71
C LEU A 222 6.22 -4.06 -10.48
N THR A 223 6.14 -3.90 -11.81
CA THR A 223 7.32 -3.96 -12.70
C THR A 223 7.42 -2.75 -13.61
N ASP A 224 8.66 -2.35 -13.89
CA ASP A 224 8.98 -1.38 -14.93
C ASP A 224 9.03 -2.01 -16.34
N GLY A 225 8.74 -3.32 -16.45
CA GLY A 225 8.84 -4.08 -17.70
C GLY A 225 10.29 -4.39 -18.10
N ALA A 226 11.27 -4.15 -17.22
CA ALA A 226 12.69 -4.31 -17.49
C ALA A 226 13.41 -4.97 -16.30
N ASP A 227 14.48 -4.36 -15.80
CA ASP A 227 15.34 -4.90 -14.74
C ASP A 227 14.99 -4.38 -13.34
N GLY A 228 13.89 -3.65 -13.21
CA GLY A 228 13.45 -3.03 -11.95
C GLY A 228 14.23 -1.78 -11.56
N LEU A 229 15.04 -1.20 -12.45
CA LEU A 229 15.89 -0.03 -12.17
C LEU A 229 15.51 1.23 -12.96
N THR A 230 14.55 1.15 -13.88
CA THR A 230 14.19 2.27 -14.78
C THR A 230 13.81 3.53 -14.00
N PHE A 231 12.92 3.39 -13.02
CA PHE A 231 12.48 4.52 -12.19
C PHE A 231 13.59 5.09 -11.31
N TYR A 232 14.47 4.25 -10.77
CA TYR A 232 15.62 4.72 -9.97
C TYR A 232 16.57 5.56 -10.81
N HIS A 233 16.83 5.12 -12.04
CA HIS A 233 17.69 5.86 -12.97
C HIS A 233 17.07 7.20 -13.36
N ARG A 234 15.75 7.23 -13.56
CA ARG A 234 15.01 8.48 -13.82
C ARG A 234 15.01 9.40 -12.61
N LEU A 235 14.68 8.88 -11.43
CA LEU A 235 14.59 9.65 -10.20
C LEU A 235 15.94 10.23 -9.79
N ALA A 236 17.06 9.55 -10.05
CA ALA A 236 18.39 10.16 -9.89
C ALA A 236 18.57 11.42 -10.75
N SER A 237 18.15 11.38 -12.02
CA SER A 237 18.23 12.51 -12.93
C SER A 237 17.27 13.64 -12.54
N VAL A 238 16.04 13.32 -12.14
CA VAL A 238 15.03 14.32 -11.73
C VAL A 238 15.42 14.96 -10.40
N ALA A 239 15.77 14.16 -9.39
CA ALA A 239 16.09 14.64 -8.05
C ALA A 239 17.30 15.58 -8.04
N SER A 240 18.32 15.32 -8.88
CA SER A 240 19.48 16.23 -9.02
C SER A 240 19.12 17.65 -9.51
N LYS A 241 17.92 17.84 -10.08
CA LYS A 241 17.46 19.13 -10.60
C LYS A 241 16.45 19.83 -9.68
N ILE A 242 15.69 19.07 -8.91
CA ILE A 242 14.53 19.59 -8.17
C ILE A 242 14.63 19.42 -6.66
N LEU A 243 15.63 18.71 -6.13
CA LEU A 243 15.86 18.76 -4.68
C LEU A 243 16.47 20.10 -4.29
N HIS A 244 16.02 20.65 -3.17
CA HIS A 244 16.75 21.72 -2.48
C HIS A 244 18.14 21.25 -2.08
N SER A 245 19.04 22.18 -1.78
CA SER A 245 20.32 21.83 -1.14
C SER A 245 20.07 21.17 0.21
N ASN A 246 20.79 20.08 0.50
CA ASN A 246 20.52 19.18 1.63
C ASN A 246 19.11 18.57 1.65
N GLY A 247 18.40 18.56 0.52
CA GLY A 247 17.16 17.83 0.33
C GLY A 247 17.40 16.32 0.22
N TYR A 248 16.31 15.55 0.33
CA TYR A 248 16.39 14.09 0.35
C TYR A 248 15.50 13.44 -0.70
N LEU A 249 15.98 12.33 -1.26
CA LEU A 249 15.18 11.36 -1.98
C LEU A 249 15.15 10.06 -1.16
N ILE A 250 13.96 9.54 -0.91
CA ILE A 250 13.75 8.26 -0.22
C ILE A 250 12.95 7.36 -1.16
N MET A 251 13.42 6.14 -1.39
CA MET A 251 12.70 5.18 -2.20
C MET A 251 12.66 3.82 -1.52
N GLU A 252 11.54 3.13 -1.65
CA GLU A 252 11.50 1.69 -1.41
C GLU A 252 12.38 0.96 -2.44
N VAL A 253 13.01 -0.14 -2.06
CA VAL A 253 13.81 -1.01 -2.94
C VAL A 253 13.38 -2.46 -2.80
N GLY A 254 13.63 -3.25 -3.85
CA GLY A 254 13.39 -4.69 -3.85
C GLY A 254 14.35 -5.45 -2.94
N GLN A 255 14.31 -6.78 -2.98
CA GLN A 255 15.18 -7.64 -2.16
C GLN A 255 16.45 -8.10 -2.89
N GLY A 256 17.30 -8.82 -2.16
CA GLY A 256 18.50 -9.47 -2.70
C GLY A 256 19.55 -8.46 -3.16
N ASN A 257 19.93 -8.49 -4.43
CA ASN A 257 20.93 -7.58 -4.98
C ASN A 257 20.33 -6.29 -5.57
N HIS A 258 19.01 -6.14 -5.59
CA HIS A 258 18.34 -4.95 -6.11
C HIS A 258 18.75 -3.65 -5.36
N PRO A 259 18.77 -3.60 -4.01
CA PRO A 259 19.19 -2.40 -3.26
C PRO A 259 20.59 -1.91 -3.64
N LYS A 260 21.55 -2.83 -3.78
CA LYS A 260 22.93 -2.53 -4.15
C LYS A 260 23.05 -2.01 -5.58
N LYS A 261 22.21 -2.48 -6.50
CA LYS A 261 22.16 -1.97 -7.88
C LYS A 261 21.55 -0.57 -7.91
N ALA A 262 20.43 -0.36 -7.23
CA ALA A 262 19.79 0.96 -7.11
C ALA A 262 20.76 2.00 -6.52
N LEU A 263 21.44 1.66 -5.42
CA LEU A 263 22.42 2.53 -4.76
C LEU A 263 23.54 3.02 -5.70
N LYS A 264 23.99 2.18 -6.65
CA LYS A 264 25.07 2.56 -7.60
C LYS A 264 24.66 3.69 -8.54
N LEU A 265 23.36 3.87 -8.81
CA LEU A 265 22.86 4.91 -9.71
C LEU A 265 23.02 6.33 -9.14
N PHE A 266 23.25 6.44 -7.82
CA PHE A 266 23.38 7.71 -7.11
C PHE A 266 24.84 8.08 -6.81
N LYS A 267 25.81 7.37 -7.40
CA LYS A 267 27.26 7.68 -7.27
C LYS A 267 27.70 8.77 -8.23
N ASN A 268 27.16 9.98 -8.09
CA ASN A 268 27.56 11.15 -8.88
C ASN A 268 27.70 12.39 -7.98
N ASN A 269 28.21 13.49 -8.53
CA ASN A 269 28.50 14.72 -7.76
C ASN A 269 27.26 15.49 -7.30
N ALA A 270 26.04 15.06 -7.65
CA ALA A 270 24.81 15.70 -7.19
C ALA A 270 24.38 15.24 -5.79
N PHE A 271 24.97 14.16 -5.27
CA PHE A 271 24.55 13.54 -4.01
C PHE A 271 25.74 13.34 -3.06
N VAL A 272 25.57 13.72 -1.79
CA VAL A 272 26.64 13.71 -0.77
C VAL A 272 26.57 12.50 0.16
N SER A 273 25.40 11.89 0.32
CA SER A 273 25.23 10.74 1.21
C SER A 273 24.12 9.82 0.70
N ASN A 274 24.48 8.55 0.46
CA ASN A 274 23.55 7.51 0.02
C ASN A 274 23.61 6.33 1.00
N LYS A 275 22.48 5.95 1.59
CA LYS A 275 22.41 4.87 2.58
C LYS A 275 21.26 3.91 2.25
N LEU A 276 21.53 2.62 2.41
CA LEU A 276 20.50 1.60 2.53
C LEU A 276 20.10 1.50 4.00
N ILE A 277 18.81 1.40 4.26
CA ILE A 277 18.22 1.32 5.58
C ILE A 277 17.35 0.07 5.62
N GLN A 278 17.53 -0.70 6.69
CA GLN A 278 16.83 -1.95 6.89
C GLN A 278 15.38 -1.73 7.36
N ASP A 279 14.50 -2.65 6.99
CA ASP A 279 13.18 -2.82 7.60
C ASP A 279 13.29 -3.51 8.98
N TYR A 280 12.13 -3.85 9.57
CA TYR A 280 12.07 -4.55 10.85
C TYR A 280 12.53 -6.02 10.78
N ASN A 281 12.62 -6.60 9.58
CA ASN A 281 13.12 -7.96 9.35
C ASN A 281 14.63 -7.99 9.09
N GLY A 282 15.28 -6.83 8.99
CA GLY A 282 16.71 -6.70 8.73
C GLY A 282 17.09 -6.67 7.24
N ASP A 283 16.12 -6.60 6.33
CA ASP A 283 16.36 -6.51 4.89
C ASP A 283 16.54 -5.05 4.47
N ASP A 284 17.51 -4.76 3.58
CA ASP A 284 17.63 -3.45 2.96
C ASP A 284 16.40 -3.16 2.10
N ARG A 285 15.50 -2.32 2.60
CA ARG A 285 14.21 -1.99 1.94
C ARG A 285 14.05 -0.52 1.60
N VAL A 286 14.89 0.35 2.13
CA VAL A 286 14.81 1.79 1.84
C VAL A 286 16.17 2.33 1.40
N LEU A 287 16.19 3.02 0.26
CA LEU A 287 17.32 3.80 -0.22
C LEU A 287 17.08 5.28 0.10
N ARG A 288 17.97 5.86 0.92
CA ARG A 288 18.00 7.29 1.22
C ARG A 288 19.18 7.96 0.54
N VAL A 289 18.91 9.05 -0.17
CA VAL A 289 19.88 9.86 -0.91
C VAL A 289 19.74 11.32 -0.48
N GLN A 290 20.85 12.01 -0.28
CA GLN A 290 20.89 13.44 0.08
C GLN A 290 21.58 14.24 -1.02
N SER A 291 20.96 15.33 -1.47
CA SER A 291 21.57 16.28 -2.41
C SER A 291 22.66 17.13 -1.75
N VAL A 292 23.57 17.63 -2.59
CA VAL A 292 24.60 18.64 -2.22
C VAL A 292 24.03 19.92 -1.65
#